data_AF-A0A5C3P4J0-F1
#
_entry.id   AF-A0A5C3P4J0-F1
#
_cell.length_a   1.000
_cell.length_b   1.000
_cell.length_c   1.000
_cell.angle_alpha   90.00
_cell.angle_beta   90.00
_cell.angle_gamma   90.00
#
_symmetry.space_group_name_H-M   'P 1'
#
loop_
_entity.id
_entity.type
_entity.pdbx_description
1 polymer ?
#
loop_
_entity_poly.entity_id
_entity_poly.type
_entity_poly.pdbx_seq_one_letter_code
_entity_poly.pdbx_strand_id
1 'polypeptide(L)'
;MFWKRRFTGATALFLLNRYFLVFSSTIVVIGEFVTTEKVCTIVVKTQFAIYFAQYLPWAAFAAMRAFALTAQNWPLAVTVFLLGLVPYGINMLQYGKGLTGIMDQFVGCAVSTPGLSQELGQRFTTVSRTTQIASDLLLIGITWRSLPR
;
A
#
# COMPACT_ATOMS: atom_id res chain seq x y z
N MET A 1 3.08 -16.29 22.72
CA MET A 1 4.15 -15.50 23.36
C MET A 1 4.55 -14.28 22.49
N PHE A 2 3.64 -13.32 22.28
CA PHE A 2 3.93 -12.09 21.51
C PHE A 2 3.51 -10.80 22.26
N TRP A 3 2.80 -10.94 23.39
CA TRP A 3 2.11 -9.85 24.09
C TRP A 3 2.84 -9.32 25.34
N LYS A 4 4.06 -9.82 25.65
CA LYS A 4 4.85 -9.38 26.81
C LYS A 4 6.00 -8.41 26.46
N ARG A 5 6.13 -7.94 25.22
CA ARG A 5 7.20 -6.99 24.81
C ARG A 5 6.72 -5.54 24.88
N ARG A 6 7.64 -4.63 25.22
CA ARG A 6 7.40 -3.18 25.23
C ARG A 6 6.88 -2.71 23.87
N PHE A 7 5.85 -1.87 23.86
CA PHE A 7 5.29 -1.30 22.64
C PHE A 7 6.32 -0.34 22.02
N THR A 8 6.91 -0.74 20.89
CA THR A 8 7.85 0.09 20.12
C THR A 8 7.22 0.50 18.80
N GLY A 9 7.78 1.52 18.14
CA GLY A 9 7.29 1.96 16.82
C GLY A 9 7.27 0.84 15.77
N ALA A 10 8.25 -0.08 15.81
CA ALA A 10 8.27 -1.25 14.92
C ALA A 10 7.11 -2.22 15.20
N THR A 11 6.72 -2.42 16.47
CA THR A 11 5.55 -3.22 16.84
C THR A 11 4.26 -2.57 16.32
N ALA A 12 4.12 -1.25 16.46
CA ALA A 12 2.97 -0.51 15.94
C ALA A 12 2.84 -0.65 14.42
N LEU A 13 3.93 -0.46 13.67
CA LEU A 13 3.97 -0.63 12.21
C LEU A 13 3.64 -2.06 11.79
N PHE A 14 4.09 -3.07 12.55
CA PHE A 14 3.81 -4.47 12.24
C PHE A 14 2.33 -4.79 12.41
N LEU A 15 1.74 -4.32 13.51
CA LEU A 15 0.30 -4.47 13.75
C LEU A 15 -0.50 -3.71 12.69
N LEU A 16 -0.09 -2.49 12.33
CA LEU A 16 -0.75 -1.68 11.30
C LEU A 16 -0.79 -2.43 9.96
N ASN A 17 0.37 -2.91 9.50
CA ASN A 17 0.46 -3.71 8.27
C ASN A 17 -0.46 -4.93 8.32
N ARG A 18 -0.39 -5.68 9.43
CA ARG A 18 -1.15 -6.92 9.59
C ARG A 18 -2.66 -6.69 9.60
N TYR A 19 -3.12 -5.70 10.35
CA TYR A 19 -4.55 -5.42 10.47
C TYR A 19 -5.11 -4.77 9.22
N PHE A 20 -4.37 -3.91 8.52
CA PHE A 20 -4.82 -3.38 7.23
C PHE A 20 -5.03 -4.47 6.20
N LEU A 21 -4.13 -5.46 6.13
CA LEU A 21 -4.28 -6.59 5.22
C LEU A 21 -5.53 -7.40 5.56
N VAL A 22 -5.67 -7.83 6.81
CA VAL A 22 -6.83 -8.61 7.26
C VAL A 22 -8.13 -7.84 7.02
N PHE A 23 -8.17 -6.57 7.39
CA PHE A 23 -9.37 -5.75 7.24
C PHE A 23 -9.74 -5.54 5.77
N SER A 24 -8.76 -5.29 4.89
CA SER A 24 -9.00 -5.19 3.45
C SER A 24 -9.57 -6.48 2.85
N SER A 25 -9.02 -7.64 3.23
CA SER A 25 -9.51 -8.95 2.78
C SER A 25 -10.92 -9.25 3.27
N THR A 26 -11.24 -8.90 4.52
CA THR A 26 -12.60 -9.07 5.06
C THR A 26 -13.63 -8.20 4.32
N ILE A 27 -13.28 -6.96 3.97
CA ILE A 27 -14.19 -6.07 3.22
C ILE A 27 -14.48 -6.62 1.82
N VAL A 28 -13.50 -7.20 1.14
CA VAL A 28 -13.70 -7.85 -0.17
C VAL A 28 -14.78 -8.93 -0.06
N VAL A 29 -14.67 -9.82 0.92
CA VAL A 29 -15.64 -10.90 1.14
C VAL A 29 -17.02 -10.32 1.47
N ILE A 30 -17.10 -9.25 2.27
CA ILE A 30 -18.38 -8.57 2.54
C ILE A 30 -19.00 -8.03 1.25
N GLY A 31 -18.18 -7.51 0.32
CA GLY A 31 -18.62 -6.98 -0.96
C GLY A 31 -19.34 -7.97 -1.87
N GLU A 32 -19.10 -9.27 -1.70
CA GLU A 32 -19.78 -10.33 -2.46
C GLU A 32 -21.25 -10.49 -2.03
N PHE A 33 -21.60 -10.13 -0.79
CA PHE A 33 -22.95 -10.26 -0.24
C PHE A 33 -23.76 -8.96 -0.29
N VAL A 34 -23.19 -7.88 -0.84
CA VAL A 34 -23.87 -6.59 -0.94
C VAL A 34 -24.93 -6.66 -2.04
N THR A 35 -26.14 -6.18 -1.74
CA THR A 35 -27.25 -6.14 -2.71
C THR A 35 -27.62 -4.73 -3.16
N THR A 36 -27.00 -3.70 -2.58
CA THR A 36 -27.38 -2.29 -2.78
C THR A 36 -26.21 -1.48 -3.30
N GLU A 37 -26.41 -0.73 -4.38
CA GLU A 37 -25.36 0.10 -5.03
C GLU A 37 -24.70 1.11 -4.09
N LYS A 38 -25.49 1.73 -3.20
CA LYS A 38 -24.97 2.70 -2.21
C LYS A 38 -23.98 2.04 -1.25
N VAL A 39 -24.34 0.88 -0.72
CA VAL A 39 -23.48 0.10 0.18
C VAL A 39 -22.24 -0.39 -0.57
N CYS A 40 -22.43 -0.77 -1.83
CA CYS A 40 -21.34 -1.22 -2.69
C CYS A 40 -20.27 -0.14 -2.90
N THR A 41 -20.71 1.09 -3.16
CA THR A 41 -19.81 2.24 -3.28
C THR A 41 -19.03 2.49 -1.99
N ILE A 42 -19.68 2.38 -0.83
CA ILE A 42 -19.02 2.54 0.47
C ILE A 42 -17.98 1.44 0.68
N VAL A 43 -18.36 0.18 0.46
CA VAL A 43 -17.50 -1.00 0.60
C VAL A 43 -16.25 -0.88 -0.27
N VAL A 44 -16.42 -0.59 -1.56
CA VAL A 44 -15.30 -0.44 -2.51
C VAL A 44 -14.40 0.73 -2.09
N LYS A 45 -14.97 1.89 -1.76
CA LYS A 45 -14.17 3.04 -1.30
C LYS A 45 -13.37 2.73 -0.05
N THR A 46 -14.00 2.13 0.96
CA THR A 46 -13.35 1.75 2.21
C THR A 46 -12.26 0.72 1.96
N GLN A 47 -12.54 -0.32 1.17
CA GLN A 47 -11.55 -1.34 0.80
C GLN A 47 -10.31 -0.72 0.18
N PHE A 48 -10.47 0.10 -0.87
CA PHE A 48 -9.35 0.69 -1.58
C PHE A 48 -8.59 1.71 -0.73
N ALA A 49 -9.27 2.49 0.12
CA ALA A 49 -8.60 3.39 1.05
C ALA A 49 -7.66 2.65 2.00
N ILE A 50 -8.11 1.52 2.57
CA ILE A 50 -7.28 0.70 3.46
C ILE A 50 -6.21 -0.06 2.69
N TYR A 51 -6.53 -0.59 1.52
CA TYR A 51 -5.56 -1.27 0.66
C TYR A 51 -4.41 -0.33 0.27
N PHE A 52 -4.71 0.91 -0.09
CA PHE A 52 -3.68 1.91 -0.38
C PHE A 52 -2.91 2.31 0.86
N ALA A 53 -3.56 2.43 2.02
CA ALA A 53 -2.86 2.73 3.27
C ALA A 53 -1.79 1.69 3.65
N GLN A 54 -1.83 0.46 3.12
CA GLN A 54 -0.79 -0.58 3.32
C GLN A 54 0.58 -0.21 2.75
N TYR A 55 0.65 0.68 1.75
CA TYR A 55 1.93 1.15 1.23
C TYR A 55 2.72 1.96 2.29
N LEU A 56 2.04 2.60 3.24
CA LEU A 56 2.68 3.40 4.30
C LEU A 56 3.57 2.55 5.23
N PRO A 57 3.07 1.46 5.88
CA PRO A 57 3.93 0.62 6.69
C PRO A 57 5.00 -0.09 5.85
N TRP A 58 4.73 -0.46 4.60
CA TRP A 58 5.75 -1.07 3.73
C TRP A 58 6.92 -0.12 3.47
N ALA A 59 6.63 1.13 3.07
CA ALA A 59 7.64 2.15 2.85
C ALA A 59 8.42 2.46 4.13
N ALA A 60 7.73 2.56 5.27
CA ALA A 60 8.36 2.78 6.57
C ALA A 60 9.31 1.63 6.96
N PHE A 61 8.90 0.38 6.77
CA PHE A 61 9.75 -0.79 7.04
C PHE A 61 10.99 -0.82 6.13
N ALA A 62 10.82 -0.55 4.84
CA ALA A 62 11.93 -0.48 3.90
C ALA A 62 12.94 0.61 4.31
N ALA A 63 12.45 1.80 4.65
CA ALA A 63 13.30 2.93 5.07
C ALA A 63 14.03 2.67 6.39
N MET A 64 13.35 2.11 7.40
CA MET A 64 13.99 1.74 8.68
C MET A 64 15.09 0.70 8.47
N ARG A 65 14.87 -0.28 7.60
CA ARG A 65 15.88 -1.28 7.27
C ARG A 65 17.07 -0.66 6.53
N ALA A 66 16.81 0.22 5.56
CA ALA A 66 17.87 0.95 4.88
C ALA A 66 18.71 1.74 5.89
N PHE A 67 18.05 2.53 6.75
CA PHE A 67 18.69 3.34 7.80
C PHE A 67 19.58 2.52 8.74
N ALA A 68 19.09 1.37 9.20
CA ALA A 68 19.83 0.49 10.11
C ALA A 68 21.06 -0.14 9.44
N LEU A 69 20.93 -0.58 8.18
CA LEU A 69 22.01 -1.24 7.44
C LEU A 69 23.09 -0.27 6.93
N THR A 70 22.76 1.01 6.78
CA THR A 70 23.67 2.02 6.25
C THR A 70 24.31 2.87 7.35
N ALA A 71 24.44 2.35 8.56
CA ALA A 71 24.98 3.06 9.72
C ALA A 71 24.34 4.45 9.94
N GLN A 72 23.00 4.52 9.86
CA GLN A 72 22.22 5.74 10.07
C GLN A 72 22.37 6.82 8.97
N ASN A 73 22.73 6.43 7.74
CA ASN A 73 22.69 7.33 6.59
C ASN A 73 21.25 7.76 6.23
N TRP A 74 20.84 8.91 6.78
CA TRP A 74 19.51 9.52 6.60
C TRP A 74 19.13 9.77 5.14
N PRO A 75 19.96 10.43 4.29
CA PRO A 75 19.63 10.68 2.90
C PRO A 75 19.16 9.41 2.15
N LEU A 76 19.89 8.31 2.31
CA LEU A 76 19.60 7.07 1.61
C LEU A 76 18.30 6.41 2.12
N ALA A 77 18.07 6.43 3.43
CA ALA A 77 16.83 5.94 4.02
C ALA A 77 15.61 6.77 3.57
N VAL A 78 15.76 8.10 3.49
CA VAL A 78 14.72 9.01 2.98
C VAL A 78 14.44 8.75 1.50
N THR A 79 15.46 8.50 0.68
CA THR A 79 15.25 8.14 -0.73
C THR A 79 14.44 6.86 -0.87
N VAL A 80 14.78 5.80 -0.12
CA VAL A 80 14.02 4.53 -0.11
C VAL A 80 12.57 4.76 0.35
N PHE A 81 12.38 5.59 1.39
CA PHE A 81 11.05 5.96 1.88
C PHE A 81 10.21 6.68 0.82
N LEU A 82 10.76 7.73 0.20
CA LEU A 82 10.06 8.54 -0.79
C LEU A 82 9.70 7.72 -2.02
N LEU A 83 10.62 6.89 -2.53
CA LEU A 83 10.33 5.97 -3.64
C LEU A 83 9.24 4.96 -3.28
N GLY A 84 9.25 4.42 -2.05
CA GLY A 84 8.19 3.53 -1.55
C GLY A 84 6.85 4.23 -1.30
N LEU A 85 6.84 5.55 -1.14
CA LEU A 85 5.62 6.35 -0.92
C LEU A 85 4.95 6.78 -2.24
N VAL A 86 5.67 6.81 -3.37
CA VAL A 86 5.09 7.14 -4.68
C VAL A 86 3.86 6.28 -5.02
N PRO A 87 3.88 4.94 -4.84
CA PRO A 87 2.70 4.10 -5.03
C PRO A 87 1.48 4.55 -4.22
N TYR A 88 1.68 4.93 -2.96
CA TYR A 88 0.59 5.43 -2.11
C TYR A 88 -0.04 6.69 -2.71
N GLY A 89 0.80 7.67 -3.05
CA GLY A 89 0.35 8.94 -3.63
C GLY A 89 -0.41 8.74 -4.94
N ILE A 90 0.14 7.96 -5.87
CA ILE A 90 -0.49 7.69 -7.17
C ILE A 90 -1.84 6.97 -7.01
N ASN A 91 -1.92 5.98 -6.13
CA ASN A 91 -3.17 5.25 -5.89
C ASN A 91 -4.22 6.15 -5.21
N MET A 92 -3.81 7.03 -4.31
CA MET A 92 -4.73 7.99 -3.68
C MET A 92 -5.20 9.08 -4.66
N LEU A 93 -4.36 9.48 -5.62
CA LEU A 93 -4.77 10.36 -6.71
C LEU A 93 -5.84 9.69 -7.58
N GLN A 94 -5.69 8.39 -7.89
CA GLN A 94 -6.73 7.62 -8.60
C GLN A 94 -8.01 7.52 -7.78
N TYR A 95 -7.89 7.30 -6.47
CA TYR A 95 -9.03 7.31 -5.55
C TYR A 95 -9.81 8.63 -5.61
N GLY A 96 -9.10 9.76 -5.60
CA GLY A 96 -9.67 11.10 -5.71
C GLY A 96 -10.32 11.42 -7.06
N LYS A 97 -10.03 10.65 -8.12
CA LYS A 97 -10.62 10.81 -9.47
C LYS A 97 -11.99 10.14 -9.64
N GLY A 98 -12.72 9.95 -8.54
CA GLY A 98 -14.08 9.44 -8.56
C GLY A 98 -14.18 7.92 -8.52
N LEU A 99 -13.29 7.25 -7.79
CA LEU A 99 -13.40 5.82 -7.53
C LEU A 99 -14.75 5.51 -6.88
N THR A 100 -15.50 4.59 -7.47
CA THR A 100 -16.84 4.19 -7.04
C THR A 100 -17.04 2.69 -7.19
N GLY A 101 -18.05 2.15 -6.50
CA GLY A 101 -18.47 0.77 -6.63
C GLY A 101 -19.65 0.65 -7.60
N ILE A 102 -19.64 -0.38 -8.44
CA ILE A 102 -20.77 -0.79 -9.26
C ILE A 102 -21.13 -2.23 -8.94
N MET A 103 -22.41 -2.57 -9.08
CA MET A 103 -22.89 -3.94 -8.92
C MET A 103 -22.56 -4.74 -10.18
N ASP A 104 -21.76 -5.78 -10.02
CA ASP A 104 -21.45 -6.78 -11.04
C ASP A 104 -22.08 -8.13 -10.68
N GLN A 105 -22.62 -8.81 -11.68
CA GLN A 105 -23.38 -10.05 -11.51
C GLN A 105 -22.52 -11.26 -11.12
N PHE A 106 -21.21 -11.24 -11.38
CA PHE A 106 -20.31 -12.36 -11.12
C PHE A 106 -19.44 -12.14 -9.88
N VAL A 107 -19.01 -10.90 -9.64
CA VAL A 107 -18.03 -10.57 -8.59
C VAL A 107 -18.64 -9.76 -7.43
N GLY A 108 -19.94 -9.46 -7.48
CA GLY A 108 -20.60 -8.59 -6.51
C GLY A 108 -20.17 -7.14 -6.70
N CYS A 109 -19.44 -6.58 -5.74
CA CYS A 109 -18.98 -5.20 -5.84
C CYS A 109 -17.71 -5.01 -6.68
N ALA A 110 -17.86 -4.47 -7.88
CA ALA A 110 -16.75 -4.13 -8.77
C ALA A 110 -16.35 -2.65 -8.65
N VAL A 111 -15.09 -2.36 -8.96
CA VAL A 111 -14.55 -0.99 -8.95
C VAL A 111 -14.77 -0.32 -10.31
N SER A 112 -15.16 0.95 -10.29
CA SER A 112 -15.24 1.81 -11.47
C SER A 112 -14.67 3.19 -11.16
N THR A 113 -13.92 3.76 -12.11
CA THR A 113 -13.30 5.09 -11.98
C THR A 113 -13.61 5.92 -13.23
N PRO A 114 -14.84 6.43 -13.39
CA PRO A 114 -15.27 7.13 -14.60
C PRO A 114 -14.46 8.41 -14.88
N GLY A 115 -13.87 9.04 -13.86
CA GLY A 115 -13.03 10.23 -14.02
C GLY A 115 -11.58 9.96 -14.44
N LEU A 116 -11.20 8.71 -14.69
CA LEU A 116 -9.84 8.30 -15.04
C LEU A 116 -9.78 7.68 -16.44
N SER A 117 -9.07 8.33 -17.37
CA SER A 117 -8.79 7.76 -18.69
C SER A 117 -7.89 6.52 -18.57
N GLN A 118 -8.10 5.52 -19.43
CA GLN A 118 -7.32 4.29 -19.47
C GLN A 118 -5.83 4.57 -19.68
N GLU A 119 -5.47 5.53 -20.55
CA GLU A 119 -4.07 5.92 -20.77
C GLU A 119 -3.43 6.50 -19.51
N LEU A 120 -4.18 7.32 -18.77
CA LEU A 120 -3.69 7.93 -17.54
C LEU A 120 -3.52 6.88 -16.44
N GLY A 121 -4.48 5.95 -16.32
CA GLY A 121 -4.39 4.82 -15.39
C GLY A 121 -3.19 3.91 -15.67
N GLN A 122 -2.90 3.64 -16.94
CA GLN A 122 -1.70 2.88 -17.34
C GLN A 122 -0.41 3.62 -16.96
N ARG A 123 -0.31 4.91 -17.26
CA ARG A 123 0.87 5.73 -16.90
C ARG A 123 1.10 5.76 -15.39
N PHE A 124 0.03 5.98 -14.62
CA PHE A 124 0.06 5.96 -13.17
C PHE A 124 0.54 4.62 -12.63
N THR A 125 -0.01 3.52 -13.14
CA THR A 125 0.42 2.17 -12.74
C THR A 125 1.90 1.95 -13.05
N THR A 126 2.36 2.32 -14.25
CA THR A 126 3.77 2.20 -14.62
C THR A 126 4.68 2.96 -13.67
N VAL A 127 4.40 4.25 -13.40
CA VAL A 127 5.22 5.06 -12.48
C VAL A 127 5.19 4.48 -11.06
N SER A 128 4.02 4.04 -10.59
CA SER A 128 3.90 3.41 -9.27
C SER A 128 4.74 2.13 -9.18
N ARG A 129 4.69 1.27 -10.20
CA ARG A 129 5.42 -0.01 -10.16
C ARG A 129 6.92 0.18 -10.32
N THR A 130 7.36 1.07 -11.21
CA THR A 130 8.80 1.31 -11.42
C THR A 130 9.47 1.94 -10.20
N THR A 131 8.81 2.89 -9.54
CA THR A 131 9.34 3.51 -8.31
C THR A 131 9.40 2.54 -7.14
N GLN A 132 8.39 1.66 -7.01
CA GLN A 132 8.41 0.59 -6.02
C GLN A 132 9.56 -0.39 -6.26
N ILE A 133 9.71 -0.87 -7.50
CA ILE A 133 10.82 -1.77 -7.89
C ILE A 133 12.17 -1.10 -7.63
N ALA A 134 12.32 0.19 -7.96
CA ALA A 134 13.55 0.92 -7.70
C ALA A 134 13.88 0.99 -6.20
N SER A 135 12.86 1.22 -5.34
CA SER A 135 13.03 1.18 -3.88
C SER A 135 13.51 -0.19 -3.39
N ASP A 136 12.92 -1.28 -3.91
CA ASP A 136 13.29 -2.64 -3.54
C ASP A 136 14.71 -3.00 -3.99
N LEU A 137 15.09 -2.62 -5.23
CA LEU A 137 16.45 -2.83 -5.75
C LEU A 137 17.50 -2.08 -4.93
N LEU A 138 17.22 -0.83 -4.52
CA LEU A 138 18.10 -0.09 -3.63
C LEU A 138 18.26 -0.80 -2.28
N LEU A 139 17.16 -1.28 -1.70
CA LEU A 139 17.18 -1.99 -0.42
C LEU A 139 17.95 -3.33 -0.50
N ILE A 140 17.80 -4.06 -1.60
CA ILE A 140 18.58 -5.27 -1.88
C ILE A 140 20.06 -4.94 -2.00
N GLY A 141 20.41 -3.92 -2.78
CA GLY A 141 21.80 -3.47 -2.94
C GLY A 141 22.44 -3.02 -1.62
N ILE A 142 21.71 -2.29 -0.78
CA ILE A 142 22.13 -1.93 0.58
C ILE A 142 22.36 -3.17 1.42
N THR A 143 21.43 -4.12 1.40
CA THR A 143 21.54 -5.36 2.16
C THR A 143 22.79 -6.14 1.76
N TRP A 144 23.02 -6.33 0.45
CA TRP A 144 24.21 -7.04 -0.03
C TRP A 144 25.52 -6.37 0.39
N ARG A 145 25.60 -5.03 0.35
CA ARG A 145 26.80 -4.32 0.80
C ARG A 145 27.06 -4.42 2.30
N SER A 146 26.00 -4.62 3.09
CA SER A 146 26.11 -4.74 4.55
C SER A 146 26.47 -6.14 5.03
N LEU A 147 26.37 -7.17 4.18
CA LEU A 147 26.69 -8.54 4.58
C LEU A 147 28.22 -8.68 4.80
N PRO A 148 28.66 -9.27 5.93
CA PRO A 148 30.06 -9.59 6.13
C PRO A 148 30.52 -10.58 5.06
N ARG A 149 31.70 -10.34 4.47
CA ARG A 149 32.34 -11.24 3.51
C ARG A 149 32.83 -12.51 4.20
#